data_AF-A0A928RPK0-F1
#
_entry.id   AF-A0A928RPK0-F1
#
_cell.length_a   1.000
_cell.length_b   1.000
_cell.length_c   1.000
_cell.angle_alpha   90.00
_cell.angle_beta   90.00
_cell.angle_gamma   90.00
#
_symmetry.space_group_name_H-M   'P 1'
#
loop_
_entity.id
_entity.type
_entity.pdbx_description
1 polymer ?
#
loop_
_entity_poly.entity_id
_entity_poly.type
_entity_poly.pdbx_seq_one_letter_code
_entity_poly.pdbx_strand_id
1 'polypeptide(L)' 'MNYEEAIKELEEIIKKLENEQLPLKTAQELFERANILAKFSQEELSKTTGKLYQIKKDLDSITEEEL' A
#
# COMPACT_ATOMS: atom_id res chain seq x y z
N MET A 1 2.21 -6.98 9.53
CA MET A 1 2.52 -5.88 8.61
C MET A 1 1.21 -5.19 8.29
N ASN A 2 1.07 -3.94 8.75
CA ASN A 2 0.02 -3.02 8.34
C ASN A 2 0.53 -2.10 7.21
N TYR A 3 -0.34 -1.22 6.72
CA TYR A 3 0.00 -0.30 5.63
C TYR A 3 1.15 0.64 6.02
N GLU A 4 1.08 1.24 7.20
CA GLU A 4 2.07 2.21 7.70
C GLU A 4 3.46 1.57 7.86
N GLU A 5 3.52 0.33 8.34
CA GLU A 5 4.74 -0.48 8.45
C GLU A 5 5.32 -0.77 7.06
N ALA A 6 4.48 -1.13 6.09
CA ALA A 6 4.92 -1.43 4.72
C ALA A 6 5.48 -0.20 4.01
N ILE A 7 4.82 0.96 4.17
CA ILE A 7 5.30 2.24 3.63
C ILE A 7 6.62 2.65 4.28
N LYS A 8 6.73 2.55 5.60
CA LYS A 8 7.98 2.88 6.31
C LYS A 8 9.14 2.00 5.82
N GLU A 9 8.92 0.70 5.67
CA GLU A 9 9.94 -0.22 5.16
C GLU A 9 10.33 0.13 3.70
N LEU A 10 9.36 0.51 2.87
CA LEU A 10 9.61 0.94 1.50
C LEU A 10 10.49 2.21 1.44
N GLU A 11 10.22 3.20 2.30
CA GLU A 11 11.04 4.41 2.42
C GLU A 11 12.48 4.09 2.84
N GLU A 12 12.66 3.14 3.77
CA GLU A 12 13.99 2.67 4.19
C GLU A 12 14.73 1.95 3.06
N ILE A 13 14.02 1.18 2.23
CA ILE A 13 14.60 0.53 1.06
C ILE A 13 15.04 1.56 0.03
N ILE A 14 14.22 2.58 -0.26
CA ILE A 14 14.57 3.66 -1.20
C ILE A 14 15.86 4.35 -0.75
N LYS A 15 15.96 4.72 0.52
CA LYS A 15 17.19 5.32 1.09
C LYS A 15 18.43 4.44 0.93
N LYS A 16 18.27 3.11 1.01
CA LYS A 16 19.38 2.17 0.80
C LYS A 16 19.77 2.06 -0.68
N LEU A 17 18.79 2.11 -1.59
CA LEU A 17 19.00 2.07 -3.04
C LEU A 17 19.67 3.33 -3.58
N GLU A 18 19.54 4.48 -2.90
CA GLU A 18 20.24 5.72 -3.24
C GLU A 18 21.76 5.67 -2.98
N ASN A 19 22.27 4.61 -2.34
CA ASN A 19 23.71 4.44 -2.10
C ASN A 19 24.45 3.98 -3.36
N GLU A 20 25.31 4.84 -3.90
CA GLU A 20 26.12 4.57 -5.11
C GLU A 20 27.12 3.40 -4.95
N GLN A 21 27.41 2.96 -3.74
CA GLN A 21 28.32 1.83 -3.45
C GLN A 21 27.60 0.51 -3.12
N LEU A 22 26.29 0.44 -3.39
CA LEU A 22 25.49 -0.74 -3.09
C LEU A 22 25.86 -1.93 -4.03
N PRO A 23 26.17 -3.13 -3.50
CA PRO A 23 26.41 -4.30 -4.33
C PRO A 23 25.18 -4.68 -5.16
N LEU A 24 25.39 -5.08 -6.42
CA LEU A 24 24.31 -5.42 -7.37
C LEU A 24 23.32 -6.45 -6.81
N LYS A 25 23.83 -7.50 -6.15
CA LYS A 25 22.98 -8.53 -5.54
C LYS A 25 22.06 -7.96 -4.46
N THR A 26 22.59 -7.06 -3.63
CA THR A 26 21.81 -6.40 -2.58
C THR A 26 20.79 -5.42 -3.17
N ALA A 27 21.14 -4.72 -4.26
CA ALA A 27 20.17 -3.89 -4.99
C ALA A 27 19.01 -4.73 -5.54
N GLN A 28 19.29 -5.92 -6.10
CA GLN A 28 18.27 -6.85 -6.57
C GLN A 28 17.34 -7.31 -5.42
N GLU A 29 17.91 -7.76 -4.30
CA GLU A 29 17.13 -8.23 -3.14
C GLU A 29 16.24 -7.11 -2.56
N LEU A 30 16.77 -5.88 -2.46
CA LEU A 30 16.02 -4.70 -2.03
C LEU A 30 14.89 -4.37 -3.00
N PHE A 31 15.14 -4.46 -4.30
CA PHE A 31 14.12 -4.21 -5.34
C PHE A 31 13.00 -5.26 -5.31
N GLU A 32 13.33 -6.54 -5.14
CA GLU A 32 12.34 -7.61 -4.98
C GLU A 32 11.47 -7.37 -3.75
N ARG A 33 12.08 -7.00 -2.61
CA ARG A 33 11.35 -6.66 -1.39
C ARG A 33 10.45 -5.44 -1.58
N ALA A 34 10.94 -4.38 -2.23
CA ALA A 34 10.16 -3.19 -2.54
C ALA A 34 8.90 -3.51 -3.35
N ASN A 35 9.00 -4.41 -4.34
CA ASN A 35 7.84 -4.83 -5.14
C ASN A 35 6.78 -5.56 -4.31
N ILE A 36 7.21 -6.41 -3.37
CA ILE A 36 6.29 -7.11 -2.46
C ILE A 36 5.54 -6.10 -1.58
N LEU A 37 6.26 -5.14 -1.00
CA LEU A 37 5.68 -4.09 -0.15
C LEU A 37 4.74 -3.16 -0.94
N ALA A 38 5.11 -2.76 -2.15
CA ALA A 38 4.29 -1.93 -3.02
C ALA A 38 2.99 -2.64 -3.40
N LYS A 39 3.06 -3.92 -3.75
CA LYS A 39 1.88 -4.74 -4.05
C LYS A 39 0.95 -4.84 -2.84
N PHE A 40 1.49 -5.17 -1.66
CA PHE A 40 0.72 -5.22 -0.42
C PHE A 40 0.02 -3.89 -0.12
N SER A 41 0.76 -2.78 -0.23
CA SER A 41 0.24 -1.44 0.03
C SER A 41 -0.91 -1.08 -0.92
N GLN A 42 -0.78 -1.42 -2.20
CA GLN A 42 -1.82 -1.21 -3.20
C GLN A 42 -3.07 -2.05 -2.91
N GLU A 43 -2.92 -3.29 -2.46
CA GLU A 43 -4.04 -4.15 -2.09
C GLU A 43 -4.80 -3.60 -0.88
N GLU A 44 -4.11 -3.10 0.14
CA GLU A 44 -4.74 -2.50 1.32
C GLU A 44 -5.51 -1.21 0.98
N LEU A 45 -4.96 -0.35 0.10
CA LEU A 45 -5.65 0.83 -0.41
C LEU A 45 -6.93 0.46 -1.18
N SER A 46 -6.85 -0.56 -2.05
CA SER A 46 -7.99 -1.03 -2.83
C SER A 46 -9.09 -1.60 -1.92
N LYS A 47 -8.74 -2.40 -0.91
CA LYS A 47 -9.70 -2.92 0.08
C LYS A 47 -10.39 -1.80 0.83
N THR A 48 -9.63 -0.80 1.27
CA THR A 48 -10.16 0.35 2.03
C THR A 48 -11.11 1.18 1.16
N THR A 49 -10.72 1.47 -0.08
CA THR A 49 -11.55 2.20 -1.05
C THR A 49 -12.86 1.45 -1.33
N GLY A 50 -12.81 0.13 -1.53
CA GLY A 50 -14.00 -0.69 -1.73
C GLY A 50 -14.96 -0.65 -0.53
N LYS A 51 -14.44 -0.71 0.70
CA LYS A 51 -15.25 -0.56 1.92
C LYS A 51 -15.91 0.80 2.02
N LEU A 52 -15.18 1.88 1.71
CA LEU A 52 -15.75 3.24 1.71
C LEU A 52 -16.89 3.39 0.70
N TYR A 53 -16.73 2.82 -0.50
CA TYR A 53 -17.78 2.83 -1.51
C TYR A 53 -19.03 2.07 -1.04
N GLN A 54 -18.85 0.91 -0.41
CA GLN A 54 -19.96 0.14 0.15
C GLN A 54 -20.69 0.92 1.24
N ILE A 55 -19.96 1.51 2.19
CA ILE A 55 -20.54 2.33 3.26
C ILE A 55 -21.35 3.50 2.68
N LYS A 56 -20.82 4.18 1.66
CA LYS A 56 -21.54 5.28 1.00
C LYS A 56 -22.82 4.78 0.34
N LYS A 57 -22.76 3.67 -0.39
CA LYS A 57 -23.94 3.08 -1.04
C LYS A 57 -25.02 2.73 -0.02
N ASP A 58 -24.63 2.13 1.11
CA ASP A 58 -25.56 1.75 2.17
C ASP A 58 -26.22 2.99 2.79
N LEU A 59 -25.46 4.08 3.01
CA LEU A 59 -26.00 5.35 3.47
C LEU A 59 -26.99 5.97 2.49
N ASP A 60 -26.66 5.98 1.19
CA ASP A 60 -27.53 6.53 0.15
C ASP A 60 -28.87 5.75 0.11
N SER A 61 -28.83 4.41 0.23
CA SER A 61 -30.05 3.57 0.28
C SER A 61 -30.93 3.85 1.50
N ILE A 62 -30.35 4.09 2.68
CA ILE A 62 -31.12 4.46 3.88
C ILE A 62 -31.87 5.78 3.65
N THR A 63 -31.23 6.76 3.02
CA THR A 63 -31.84 8.08 2.79
C THR A 63 -32.95 8.09 1.72
N GLU A 64 -32.94 7.11 0.80
CA GLU A 64 -33.98 6.97 -0.23
C GLU A 64 -35.23 6.24 0.30
N GLU A 65 -35.10 5.34 1.28
CA GLU A 65 -36.24 4.63 1.89
C GLU A 65 -37.06 5.48 2.88
N GLU A 66 -36.52 6.61 3.34
CA GLU A 66 -37.19 7.54 4.27
C GLU A 66 -38.01 8.66 3.57
N LEU A 67 -38.05 8.70 2.22
CA LEU A 67 -38.81 9.66 1.39
C LEU A 67 -40.03 9.03 0.70
#